data_AF-A0A2D8A758-F1
#
_entry.id   AF-A0A2D8A758-F1
#
_cell.length_a   1.000
_cell.length_b   1.000
_cell.length_c   1.000
_cell.angle_alpha   90.00
_cell.angle_beta   90.00
_cell.angle_gamma   90.00
#
_symmetry.space_group_name_H-M   'P 1'
#
loop_
_entity.id
_entity.type
_entity.pdbx_description
1 polymer ?
#
loop_
_entity_poly.entity_id
_entity_poly.type
_entity_poly.pdbx_seq_one_letter_code
_entity_poly.pdbx_strand_id
1 'polypeptide(L)'
;MNSLRKIKIKTRLWLILAATVLCILLVELQAMKHLHNSMTENRESAVRQQTDNTYSLIQHYYDLSLAGMPEAEAREAAKNAIRKLRYNKVEYFWVNDAQPVMIVHGAKPELEGKNVGNIQDPNGSYLFREIVK
;
A
#
# COMPACT_ATOMS: atom_id res chain seq x y z
N MET A 1 -46.72 27.23 -5.66
CA MET A 1 -46.79 26.42 -4.42
C MET A 1 -48.12 25.68 -4.18
N ASN A 2 -49.02 25.51 -5.17
CA ASN A 2 -50.33 24.86 -4.99
C ASN A 2 -50.44 23.39 -5.48
N SER A 3 -49.37 22.83 -6.05
CA SER A 3 -49.40 21.47 -6.66
C SER A 3 -49.51 20.36 -5.61
N LEU A 4 -48.84 20.51 -4.46
CA LEU A 4 -48.81 19.52 -3.38
C LEU A 4 -50.17 19.34 -2.70
N ARG A 5 -51.03 20.38 -2.69
CA ARG A 5 -52.37 20.32 -2.06
C ARG A 5 -53.38 19.45 -2.82
N LYS A 6 -53.16 19.16 -4.11
CA LYS A 6 -54.03 18.31 -4.94
C LYS A 6 -53.76 16.80 -4.77
N ILE A 7 -52.65 16.44 -4.13
CA ILE A 7 -52.23 15.05 -3.91
C ILE A 7 -52.97 14.47 -2.70
N LYS A 8 -53.51 13.25 -2.81
CA LYS A 8 -54.18 12.54 -1.69
C LYS A 8 -53.22 12.36 -0.50
N ILE A 9 -53.72 12.49 0.72
CA ILE A 9 -52.92 12.45 1.97
C ILE A 9 -52.04 11.19 2.05
N LYS A 10 -52.58 10.02 1.69
CA LYS A 10 -51.82 8.75 1.64
C LYS A 10 -50.57 8.82 0.76
N THR A 11 -50.67 9.47 -0.40
CA THR A 11 -49.56 9.58 -1.35
C THR A 11 -48.49 10.52 -0.80
N ARG A 12 -48.86 11.56 -0.06
CA ARG A 12 -47.88 12.43 0.60
C ARG A 12 -47.09 11.68 1.68
N LEU A 13 -47.75 10.85 2.48
CA LEU A 13 -47.07 10.04 3.51
C LEU A 13 -46.09 9.03 2.88
N TRP A 14 -46.49 8.35 1.81
CA TRP A 14 -45.59 7.45 1.06
C TRP A 14 -44.42 8.18 0.41
N LEU A 15 -44.63 9.39 -0.13
CA LEU A 15 -43.54 10.20 -0.70
C LEU A 15 -42.52 10.61 0.36
N ILE A 16 -42.97 11.01 1.56
CA ILE A 16 -42.06 11.34 2.66
C ILE A 16 -41.28 10.10 3.09
N LEU A 17 -41.96 8.96 3.25
CA LEU A 17 -41.29 7.71 3.62
C LEU A 17 -40.25 7.28 2.57
N ALA A 18 -40.62 7.32 1.28
CA ALA A 18 -39.73 6.99 0.18
C ALA A 18 -38.53 7.95 0.11
N ALA A 19 -38.75 9.26 0.32
CA ALA A 19 -37.69 10.24 0.38
C ALA A 19 -36.74 9.99 1.55
N THR A 20 -37.26 9.67 2.74
CA THR A 20 -36.44 9.32 3.91
C THR A 20 -35.59 8.09 3.64
N VAL A 21 -36.19 7.01 3.10
CA VAL A 21 -35.44 5.79 2.75
C VAL A 21 -34.37 6.08 1.71
N LEU A 22 -34.69 6.86 0.67
CA LEU A 22 -33.72 7.25 -0.36
C LEU A 22 -32.55 8.06 0.23
N CYS A 23 -32.83 9.02 1.12
CA CYS A 23 -31.78 9.78 1.80
C CYS A 23 -30.87 8.89 2.64
N ILE A 24 -31.44 7.94 3.39
CA ILE A 24 -30.66 6.98 4.20
C ILE A 24 -29.76 6.14 3.28
N LEU A 25 -30.31 5.58 2.20
CA LEU A 25 -29.56 4.77 1.24
C LEU A 25 -28.40 5.56 0.62
N LEU A 26 -28.59 6.83 0.28
CA LEU A 26 -27.54 7.68 -0.26
C LEU A 26 -26.42 7.94 0.76
N VAL A 27 -26.77 8.19 2.02
CA VAL A 27 -25.80 8.39 3.10
C VAL A 27 -25.00 7.11 3.35
N GLU A 28 -25.64 5.95 3.38
CA GLU A 28 -24.95 4.65 3.56
C GLU A 28 -23.97 4.36 2.42
N LEU A 29 -24.38 4.59 1.17
CA LEU A 29 -23.50 4.42 0.01
C LEU A 29 -22.28 5.36 0.07
N GLN A 30 -22.48 6.60 0.51
CA GLN A 30 -21.37 7.55 0.68
C GLN A 30 -20.45 7.13 1.83
N ALA A 31 -21.02 6.70 2.97
CA ALA A 31 -20.26 6.22 4.12
C ALA A 31 -19.42 4.99 3.77
N MET A 32 -19.97 4.04 3.02
CA MET A 32 -19.24 2.86 2.55
C MET A 32 -18.04 3.23 1.65
N LYS A 33 -18.24 4.15 0.70
CA LYS A 33 -17.15 4.63 -0.16
C LYS A 33 -16.06 5.31 0.65
N HIS A 34 -16.45 6.17 1.59
CA HIS A 34 -15.51 6.86 2.46
C HIS A 34 -14.72 5.89 3.33
N LEU A 35 -15.39 4.90 3.92
CA LEU A 35 -14.74 3.87 4.73
C LEU A 35 -13.75 3.06 3.90
N HIS A 36 -14.13 2.65 2.68
CA HIS A 36 -13.23 1.92 1.78
C HIS A 36 -11.97 2.72 1.46
N ASN A 37 -12.12 3.99 1.07
CA ASN A 37 -11.00 4.86 0.74
C ASN A 37 -10.09 5.07 1.96
N SER A 38 -10.68 5.38 3.12
CA SER A 38 -9.92 5.56 4.36
C SER A 38 -9.16 4.30 4.77
N MET A 39 -9.75 3.11 4.61
CA MET A 39 -9.06 1.84 4.88
C MET A 39 -7.87 1.61 3.94
N THR A 40 -8.01 1.97 2.66
CA THR A 40 -6.93 1.86 1.68
C THR A 40 -5.80 2.85 1.98
N GLU A 41 -6.13 4.12 2.22
CA GLU A 41 -5.17 5.16 2.61
C GLU A 41 -4.40 4.77 3.89
N ASN A 42 -5.09 4.24 4.89
CA ASN A 42 -4.46 3.77 6.12
C ASN A 42 -3.49 2.60 5.88
N ARG A 43 -3.83 1.67 4.97
CA ARG A 43 -2.94 0.56 4.60
C ARG A 43 -1.71 1.05 3.86
N GLU A 44 -1.88 1.95 2.89
CA GLU A 44 -0.76 2.56 2.16
C GLU A 44 0.17 3.32 3.10
N SER A 45 -0.39 4.11 4.02
CA SER A 45 0.37 4.84 5.04
C SER A 45 1.15 3.90 5.95
N ALA A 46 0.51 2.80 6.41
CA ALA A 46 1.18 1.80 7.23
C ALA A 46 2.37 1.15 6.49
N VAL A 47 2.22 0.79 5.22
CA VAL A 47 3.32 0.24 4.41
C VAL A 47 4.41 1.28 4.20
N ARG A 48 4.06 2.53 3.90
CA ARG A 48 5.03 3.63 3.75
C ARG A 48 5.88 3.82 5.00
N GLN A 49 5.27 3.84 6.18
CA GLN A 49 6.00 3.95 7.44
C GLN A 49 6.98 2.80 7.66
N GLN A 50 6.63 1.57 7.27
CA GLN A 50 7.55 0.44 7.34
C GLN A 50 8.75 0.60 6.40
N THR A 51 8.50 1.09 5.18
CA THR A 51 9.56 1.40 4.21
C THR A 51 10.45 2.54 4.70
N ASP A 52 9.89 3.61 5.27
CA ASP A 52 10.63 4.75 5.82
C ASP A 52 11.56 4.29 6.96
N ASN A 53 11.07 3.44 7.87
CA ASN A 53 11.89 2.86 8.94
C ASN A 53 13.04 2.00 8.38
N THR A 54 12.75 1.21 7.34
CA THR A 54 13.77 0.38 6.66
C THR A 54 14.79 1.25 5.93
N TYR A 55 14.36 2.36 5.36
CA TYR A 55 15.25 3.35 4.75
C TYR A 55 16.16 4.01 5.79
N SER A 56 15.64 4.41 6.96
CA SER A 56 16.46 4.92 8.06
C SER A 56 17.51 3.90 8.54
N LEU A 57 17.17 2.61 8.53
CA LEU A 57 18.14 1.56 8.82
C LEU A 57 19.26 1.48 7.76
N ILE A 58 18.93 1.61 6.48
CA ILE A 58 19.93 1.71 5.40
C ILE A 58 20.81 2.94 5.59
N GLN A 59 20.20 4.09 5.89
CA GLN A 59 20.90 5.34 6.14
C GLN A 59 21.90 5.20 7.30
N HIS A 60 21.54 4.51 8.38
CA HIS A 60 22.45 4.24 9.48
C HIS A 60 23.73 3.50 9.02
N TYR A 61 23.60 2.44 8.22
CA TYR A 61 24.77 1.74 7.69
C TYR A 61 25.56 2.56 6.69
N TYR A 62 24.89 3.38 5.88
CA TYR A 62 25.54 4.32 4.99
C TYR A 62 26.38 5.35 5.78
N ASP A 63 25.84 5.90 6.86
CA ASP A 63 26.55 6.85 7.73
C ASP A 63 27.76 6.21 8.42
N LEU A 64 27.65 4.93 8.82
CA LEU A 64 28.80 4.15 9.32
C LEU A 64 29.89 4.01 8.26
N SER A 65 29.51 3.83 7.00
CA SER A 65 30.47 3.78 5.90
C SER A 65 31.22 5.11 5.74
N LEU A 66 30.50 6.23 5.82
CA LEU A 66 31.11 7.56 5.81
C LEU A 66 32.03 7.81 7.02
N ALA A 67 31.72 7.20 8.17
CA ALA A 67 32.52 7.28 9.38
C ALA A 67 33.76 6.35 9.37
N GLY A 68 33.97 5.57 8.31
CA GLY A 68 35.18 4.76 8.10
C GLY A 68 34.96 3.25 8.04
N MET A 69 33.73 2.75 8.18
CA MET A 69 33.42 1.35 7.88
C MET A 69 33.60 1.07 6.37
N PRO A 70 34.25 -0.02 5.95
CA PRO A 70 34.32 -0.38 4.54
C PRO A 70 32.93 -0.48 3.91
N GLU A 71 32.73 0.16 2.75
CA GLU A 71 31.41 0.23 2.09
C GLU A 71 30.82 -1.17 1.84
N ALA A 72 31.65 -2.12 1.42
CA ALA A 72 31.23 -3.50 1.21
C ALA A 72 30.69 -4.13 2.51
N GLU A 73 31.34 -3.87 3.65
CA GLU A 73 30.91 -4.36 4.95
C GLU A 73 29.60 -3.72 5.39
N ALA A 74 29.49 -2.38 5.26
CA ALA A 74 28.26 -1.65 5.56
C ALA A 74 27.07 -2.13 4.71
N ARG A 75 27.31 -2.37 3.42
CA ARG A 75 26.31 -2.88 2.48
C ARG A 75 25.87 -4.30 2.84
N GLU A 76 26.80 -5.20 3.15
CA GLU A 76 26.46 -6.55 3.61
C GLU A 76 25.70 -6.52 4.94
N ALA A 77 26.10 -5.67 5.88
CA ALA A 77 25.40 -5.50 7.15
C ALA A 77 23.96 -5.02 6.96
N ALA A 78 23.74 -4.01 6.10
CA ALA A 78 22.41 -3.53 5.74
C ALA A 78 21.56 -4.63 5.09
N LYS A 79 22.09 -5.35 4.10
CA LYS A 79 21.39 -6.48 3.46
C LYS A 79 21.02 -7.55 4.48
N ASN A 80 21.94 -7.92 5.38
CA ASN A 80 21.69 -8.93 6.40
C ASN A 80 20.60 -8.50 7.39
N ALA A 81 20.58 -7.22 7.77
CA ALA A 81 19.53 -6.67 8.62
C ALA A 81 18.16 -6.70 7.91
N ILE A 82 18.09 -6.17 6.68
CA ILE A 82 16.86 -6.16 5.87
C ILE A 82 16.33 -7.57 5.64
N ARG A 83 17.20 -8.55 5.35
CA ARG A 83 16.80 -9.94 5.11
C ARG A 83 16.07 -10.55 6.31
N LYS A 84 16.41 -10.13 7.53
CA LYS A 84 15.81 -10.60 8.78
C LYS A 84 14.59 -9.80 9.21
N LEU A 85 14.39 -8.58 8.71
CA LEU A 85 13.23 -7.76 9.06
C LEU A 85 11.93 -8.48 8.67
N ARG A 86 10.99 -8.45 9.61
CA ARG A 86 9.61 -8.92 9.40
C ARG A 86 8.65 -7.91 9.99
N TYR A 87 7.54 -7.68 9.32
CA TYR A 87 6.39 -6.95 9.86
C TYR A 87 5.14 -7.80 9.71
N ASN A 88 4.07 -7.47 10.44
CA ASN A 88 2.83 -8.28 10.45
C ASN A 88 3.08 -9.80 10.56
N LYS A 89 4.06 -10.19 11.38
CA LYS A 89 4.55 -11.56 11.65
C LYS A 89 5.29 -12.24 10.49
N VAL A 90 4.81 -12.12 9.26
CA VAL A 90 5.30 -12.90 8.10
C VAL A 90 5.75 -12.06 6.92
N GLU A 91 5.33 -10.79 6.85
CA GLU A 91 5.66 -9.91 5.75
C GLU A 91 7.14 -9.51 5.79
N TYR A 92 7.70 -9.22 4.62
CA TYR A 92 9.14 -9.07 4.43
C TYR A 92 9.46 -7.89 3.51
N PHE A 93 10.75 -7.54 3.46
CA PHE A 93 11.27 -6.48 2.61
C PHE A 93 12.14 -7.05 1.51
N TRP A 94 12.23 -6.32 0.40
CA TRP A 94 13.22 -6.55 -0.65
C TRP A 94 13.75 -5.21 -1.15
N VAL A 95 14.89 -5.24 -1.82
CA VAL A 95 15.48 -4.09 -2.51
C VAL A 95 15.93 -4.55 -3.89
N ASN A 96 15.56 -3.81 -4.93
CA ASN A 96 16.10 -3.97 -6.27
C ASN A 96 16.72 -2.65 -6.75
N ASP A 97 17.64 -2.72 -7.71
CA ASP A 97 18.16 -1.53 -8.38
C ASP A 97 17.23 -1.04 -9.51
N ALA A 98 17.66 0.00 -10.24
CA ALA A 98 16.91 0.55 -11.37
C ALA A 98 16.92 -0.35 -12.62
N GLN A 99 17.78 -1.37 -12.68
CA GLN A 99 17.89 -2.36 -13.75
C GLN A 99 17.28 -3.70 -13.30
N PRO A 100 16.07 -3.65 -12.73
CA PRO A 100 15.53 -4.53 -11.69
C PRO A 100 16.36 -5.78 -11.37
N VAL A 101 17.57 -5.59 -10.84
CA VAL A 101 18.38 -6.66 -10.24
C VAL A 101 18.05 -6.70 -8.76
N MET A 102 17.76 -7.89 -8.25
CA MET A 102 17.44 -8.06 -6.83
C MET A 102 18.71 -7.94 -5.99
N ILE A 103 18.73 -7.00 -5.04
CA ILE A 103 19.87 -6.73 -4.16
C ILE A 103 19.77 -7.53 -2.85
N VAL A 104 18.58 -7.57 -2.26
CA VAL A 104 18.27 -8.39 -1.08
C VAL A 104 16.79 -8.77 -1.08
N HIS A 105 16.46 -9.99 -0.66
CA HIS A 105 15.06 -10.44 -0.57
C HIS A 105 14.81 -11.28 0.68
N GLY A 106 13.96 -10.79 1.59
CA GLY A 106 13.73 -11.43 2.89
C GLY A 106 13.12 -12.84 2.85
N ALA A 107 12.25 -13.13 1.87
CA ALA A 107 11.61 -14.45 1.74
C ALA A 107 12.20 -15.39 0.66
N LYS A 108 12.90 -14.87 -0.35
CA LYS A 108 13.41 -15.62 -1.50
C LYS A 108 14.86 -15.23 -1.80
N PRO A 109 15.83 -15.61 -0.95
CA PRO A 109 17.24 -15.25 -1.12
C PRO A 109 17.81 -15.73 -2.46
N GLU A 110 17.25 -16.77 -3.07
CA GLU A 110 17.64 -17.29 -4.37
C GLU A 110 17.41 -16.32 -5.54
N LEU A 111 16.69 -15.22 -5.31
CA LEU A 111 16.53 -14.14 -6.30
C LEU A 111 17.68 -13.14 -6.27
N GLU A 112 18.44 -13.05 -5.19
CA GLU A 112 19.52 -12.07 -5.04
C GLU A 112 20.58 -12.22 -6.15
N GLY A 113 20.96 -11.10 -6.76
CA GLY A 113 21.88 -11.01 -7.90
C GLY A 113 21.26 -11.30 -9.27
N LYS A 114 19.98 -11.72 -9.34
CA LYS A 114 19.31 -11.99 -10.61
C LYS A 114 18.55 -10.77 -11.11
N ASN A 115 18.51 -10.61 -12.44
CA ASN A 115 17.56 -9.71 -13.07
C ASN A 115 16.15 -10.29 -12.92
N VAL A 116 15.28 -9.57 -12.21
CA VAL A 116 13.89 -9.96 -11.93
C VAL A 116 12.88 -9.24 -12.81
N GLY A 117 13.34 -8.42 -13.76
CA GLY A 117 12.47 -7.64 -14.64
C GLY A 117 11.56 -8.47 -15.54
N ASN A 118 11.85 -9.76 -15.75
CA ASN A 118 11.00 -10.66 -16.54
C ASN A 118 10.00 -11.46 -15.70
N ILE A 119 10.03 -11.33 -14.37
CA ILE A 119 9.08 -12.02 -13.49
C ILE A 119 7.70 -11.35 -13.64
N GLN A 120 6.71 -12.17 -13.93
CA GLN A 120 5.31 -11.77 -14.00
C GLN A 120 4.57 -12.18 -12.73
N ASP A 121 3.60 -11.37 -12.32
CA ASP A 121 2.60 -11.77 -11.34
C ASP A 121 1.56 -12.74 -11.97
N PRO A 122 0.65 -13.35 -11.18
CA PRO A 122 -0.39 -14.23 -11.72
C PRO A 122 -1.34 -13.58 -12.75
N ASN A 123 -1.37 -12.25 -12.82
CA ASN A 123 -2.18 -11.49 -13.78
C ASN A 123 -1.38 -11.13 -15.06
N GLY A 124 -0.11 -11.54 -15.17
CA GLY A 124 0.76 -11.27 -16.31
C GLY A 124 1.50 -9.93 -16.25
N SER A 125 1.41 -9.19 -15.14
CA SER A 125 2.08 -7.90 -14.97
C SER A 125 3.55 -8.06 -14.60
N TYR A 126 4.42 -7.29 -15.25
CA TYR A 126 5.85 -7.24 -14.94
C TYR A 126 6.11 -6.35 -13.72
N LEU A 127 5.80 -6.87 -12.53
CA LEU A 127 5.85 -6.13 -11.25
C LEU A 127 7.11 -5.27 -11.10
N PHE A 128 8.29 -5.86 -11.28
CA PHE A 128 9.56 -5.15 -11.07
C PHE A 128 9.85 -4.09 -12.14
N ARG A 129 9.26 -4.21 -13.34
CA ARG A 129 9.36 -3.15 -14.35
C ARG A 129 8.45 -1.98 -14.02
N GLU A 130 7.24 -2.25 -13.51
CA GLU A 130 6.32 -1.19 -13.10
C GLU A 130 6.84 -0.40 -11.89
N ILE A 131 7.59 -1.04 -10.98
CA ILE A 131 8.20 -0.37 -9.82
C ILE A 131 9.32 0.61 -10.21
N VAL A 132 10.06 0.35 -11.28
CA VAL A 132 11.21 1.18 -11.70
C VAL A 132 10.85 2.21 -12.79
N LYS A 133 9.62 2.19 -13.30
CA LYS A 133 9.11 3.20 -14.24
C LYS A 133 8.87 4.53 -13.54
#